data_AF-A0A3Q9KAX1-F1
#
_entry.id   AF-A0A3Q9KAX1-F1
#
_cell.length_a   1.000
_cell.length_b   1.000
_cell.length_c   1.000
_cell.angle_alpha   90.00
_cell.angle_beta   90.00
_cell.angle_gamma   90.00
#
_symmetry.space_group_name_H-M   'P 1'
#
loop_
_entity.id
_entity.type
_entity.pdbx_description
1 polymer ?
#
loop_
_entity_poly.entity_id
_entity_poly.type
_entity_poly.pdbx_seq_one_letter_code
_entity_poly.pdbx_strand_id
1 'polypeptide(L)'
;MLAAMPPSPSLRPQGAEPPIRDRGDACPGALRLHSAADGHLARVRLPAGDLTVRQAEALADAADRLGDGHLSLTSRGNAELRGLPDGCGGRLAALLRDAGLLPSERHERVRNILASPLAGLDRHTPSDVRLWARELDGLLCESESATALSGRFLFVLDDGRGDVAALGGDVSLVAERGGAGAPVGRGGLSGAGDLPGAGDLPGAEGLPGAEGLPGDGRPAGSGGTALLRVGDDPAALRIAGPDVPRAALTAAEAFLTAAAASGSGAWRVRELPDGHGLTARAVAERLRAAGIGCAEVAGEVAAEVAGAGDVTGTADATGTTDATGAPTPASTPYAESVPFTGAVPYAESAPPPASVPYADSTAPGVIEGTDGARALSVLAPLGRLSVAQWRLLTAVAAEDGAGVLRLTPWRGVVIPGLSADTAVPRLRELSAAGLITAPDSPWHRVGACTGRPGCAKSRTDVRADASAAVSAGTPVPGEPGQQPALRRLPAYWSGCERRCGHPHGAWVDVLATPEGYRVSVVQPQSTSAPRPAPAAPSAAPCPTTS
;
A
#
# COMPACT_ATOMS: atom_id res chain seq x y z
N MET A 1 -12.74 -39.62 -22.70
CA MET A 1 -13.40 -38.32 -22.98
C MET A 1 -13.25 -37.45 -21.74
N LEU A 2 -12.13 -36.74 -21.62
CA LEU A 2 -11.90 -35.72 -20.59
C LEU A 2 -12.27 -34.38 -21.21
N ALA A 3 -13.37 -33.78 -20.75
CA ALA A 3 -13.83 -32.49 -21.21
C ALA A 3 -12.82 -31.42 -20.78
N ALA A 4 -12.23 -30.74 -21.77
CA ALA A 4 -11.43 -29.55 -21.55
C ALA A 4 -12.28 -28.50 -20.82
N MET A 5 -11.87 -28.14 -19.60
CA MET A 5 -12.38 -26.98 -18.91
C MET A 5 -12.01 -25.73 -19.72
N PRO A 6 -12.96 -24.85 -20.06
CA PRO A 6 -12.62 -23.59 -20.70
C PRO A 6 -11.84 -22.70 -19.71
N PRO A 7 -10.82 -21.95 -20.17
CA PRO A 7 -10.15 -20.98 -19.32
C PRO A 7 -11.17 -19.95 -18.79
N SER A 8 -11.13 -19.69 -17.48
CA SER A 8 -11.86 -18.56 -16.90
C SER A 8 -11.32 -17.25 -17.50
N PRO A 9 -12.17 -16.29 -17.89
CA PRO A 9 -11.74 -15.14 -18.66
C PRO A 9 -10.83 -14.25 -17.81
N SER A 10 -9.79 -13.74 -18.46
CA SER A 10 -9.01 -12.61 -18.01
C SER A 10 -9.92 -11.44 -17.63
N LEU A 11 -9.59 -10.72 -16.55
CA LEU A 11 -10.33 -9.50 -16.16
C LEU A 11 -10.15 -8.34 -17.17
N ARG A 12 -9.35 -8.53 -18.22
CA ARG A 12 -9.46 -7.85 -19.51
C ARG A 12 -9.27 -8.86 -20.63
N PRO A 13 -10.18 -9.00 -21.60
CA PRO A 13 -9.87 -9.66 -22.87
C PRO A 13 -8.64 -8.99 -23.49
N GLN A 14 -7.65 -9.78 -23.93
CA GLN A 14 -6.58 -9.25 -24.77
C GLN A 14 -7.22 -8.63 -26.01
N GLY A 15 -6.99 -7.34 -26.25
CA GLY A 15 -7.63 -6.57 -27.33
C GLY A 15 -8.97 -5.91 -26.97
N ALA A 16 -9.36 -5.83 -25.69
CA ALA A 16 -10.53 -5.04 -25.29
C ALA A 16 -10.25 -3.54 -25.47
N GLU A 17 -11.02 -2.91 -26.35
CA GLU A 17 -11.00 -1.46 -26.60
C GLU A 17 -11.20 -0.70 -25.27
N PRO A 18 -10.41 0.35 -25.00
CA PRO A 18 -10.52 1.09 -23.75
C PRO A 18 -11.93 1.70 -23.65
N PRO A 19 -12.60 1.56 -22.50
CA PRO A 19 -13.97 2.00 -22.38
C PRO A 19 -14.01 3.53 -22.49
N ILE A 20 -14.60 4.05 -23.57
CA ILE A 20 -15.05 5.44 -23.65
C ILE A 20 -16.13 5.61 -22.57
N ARG A 21 -15.93 6.55 -21.64
CA ARG A 21 -16.84 6.77 -20.51
C ARG A 21 -17.62 8.07 -20.66
N ASP A 22 -18.94 7.94 -20.79
CA ASP A 22 -19.86 9.09 -20.85
C ASP A 22 -20.29 9.62 -19.48
N ARG A 23 -19.99 8.91 -18.38
CA ARG A 23 -20.39 9.31 -17.01
C ARG A 23 -19.19 9.76 -16.19
N GLY A 24 -19.35 10.86 -15.47
CA GLY A 24 -18.35 11.39 -14.53
C GLY A 24 -17.98 10.40 -13.41
N ASP A 25 -16.81 10.62 -12.80
CA ASP A 25 -16.25 9.69 -11.80
C ASP A 25 -17.19 9.52 -10.60
N ALA A 26 -17.62 8.26 -10.36
CA ALA A 26 -18.53 7.83 -9.31
C ALA A 26 -17.84 7.36 -8.02
N CYS A 27 -16.52 7.54 -7.89
CA CYS A 27 -15.78 7.19 -6.68
C CYS A 27 -16.40 7.89 -5.45
N PRO A 28 -16.74 7.16 -4.37
CA PRO A 28 -17.22 7.74 -3.13
C PRO A 28 -16.18 8.67 -2.50
N GLY A 29 -16.65 9.78 -1.96
CA GLY A 29 -15.86 10.74 -1.19
C GLY A 29 -16.59 11.20 0.06
N ALA A 30 -16.00 12.13 0.79
CA ALA A 30 -16.60 12.69 2.00
C ALA A 30 -17.71 13.70 1.70
N LEU A 31 -17.64 14.37 0.54
CA LEU A 31 -18.63 15.36 0.10
C LEU A 31 -19.63 14.77 -0.89
N ARG A 32 -19.26 13.66 -1.55
CA ARG A 32 -20.13 12.91 -2.45
C ARG A 32 -20.32 11.49 -1.96
N LEU A 33 -21.40 11.32 -1.22
CA LEU A 33 -21.79 10.03 -0.67
C LEU A 33 -22.21 9.06 -1.76
N HIS A 34 -21.96 7.77 -1.52
CA HIS A 34 -22.41 6.70 -2.38
C HIS A 34 -23.60 5.98 -1.75
N SER A 35 -24.66 5.73 -2.51
CA SER A 35 -25.78 4.90 -2.04
C SER A 35 -25.38 3.44 -1.98
N ALA A 36 -25.45 2.86 -0.79
CA ALA A 36 -25.25 1.44 -0.50
C ALA A 36 -26.57 0.84 0.04
N ALA A 37 -26.56 -0.46 0.34
CA ALA A 37 -27.78 -1.16 0.77
C ALA A 37 -28.13 -0.90 2.24
N ASP A 38 -27.15 -0.49 3.03
CA ASP A 38 -27.26 -0.10 4.44
C ASP A 38 -27.47 1.41 4.64
N GLY A 39 -27.65 2.18 3.57
CA GLY A 39 -27.68 3.64 3.59
C GLY A 39 -26.54 4.23 2.76
N HIS A 40 -26.09 5.42 3.09
CA HIS A 40 -24.97 6.06 2.41
C HIS A 40 -23.61 5.60 2.96
N LEU A 41 -22.61 5.66 2.07
CA LEU A 41 -21.20 5.41 2.32
C LEU A 41 -20.41 6.70 2.05
N ALA A 42 -19.62 7.13 3.03
CA ALA A 42 -18.60 8.15 2.85
C ALA A 42 -17.21 7.51 2.94
N ARG A 43 -16.29 7.99 2.11
CA ARG A 43 -14.88 7.61 2.22
C ARG A 43 -14.04 8.85 2.52
N VAL A 44 -13.29 8.80 3.62
CA VAL A 44 -12.39 9.87 4.03
C VAL A 44 -11.02 9.62 3.39
N ARG A 45 -10.32 10.69 3.04
CA ARG A 45 -9.01 10.65 2.38
C ARG A 45 -7.95 11.11 3.36
N LEU A 46 -7.06 10.19 3.68
CA LEU A 46 -6.03 10.29 4.70
C LEU A 46 -4.70 10.07 3.98
N PRO A 47 -4.07 11.15 3.46
CA PRO A 47 -2.75 11.06 2.85
C PRO A 47 -1.78 10.34 3.77
N ALA A 48 -1.09 9.33 3.23
CA ALA A 48 -0.19 8.45 3.97
C ALA A 48 -0.85 7.62 5.10
N GLY A 49 -2.17 7.71 5.27
CA GLY A 49 -2.91 7.10 6.37
C GLY A 49 -2.72 7.80 7.72
N ASP A 50 -2.11 8.99 7.75
CA ASP A 50 -1.83 9.71 8.99
C ASP A 50 -3.11 10.36 9.56
N LEU A 51 -3.32 10.18 10.86
CA LEU A 51 -4.38 10.82 11.64
C LEU A 51 -3.80 11.38 12.93
N THR A 52 -4.13 12.62 13.25
CA THR A 52 -3.95 13.14 14.61
C THR A 52 -5.03 12.55 15.53
N VAL A 53 -4.78 12.56 16.85
CA VAL A 53 -5.77 12.19 17.87
C VAL A 53 -7.10 12.95 17.67
N ARG A 54 -7.03 14.26 17.41
CA ARG A 54 -8.22 15.11 17.16
C ARG A 54 -9.03 14.63 15.95
N GLN A 55 -8.35 14.29 14.86
CA GLN A 55 -9.01 13.78 13.65
C GLN A 55 -9.61 12.40 13.89
N ALA A 56 -8.91 11.54 14.63
CA ALA A 56 -9.42 10.23 14.99
C ALA A 56 -10.67 10.32 15.87
N GLU A 57 -10.70 11.20 16.87
CA GLU A 57 -11.92 11.43 17.68
C GLU A 57 -13.09 11.94 16.83
N ALA A 58 -12.84 12.88 15.91
CA ALA A 58 -13.89 13.37 15.01
C ALA A 58 -14.47 12.26 14.10
N LEU A 59 -13.64 11.31 13.67
CA LEU A 59 -14.08 10.13 12.93
C LEU A 59 -14.91 9.17 13.80
N ALA A 60 -14.53 9.01 15.07
CA ALA A 60 -15.31 8.25 16.06
C ALA A 60 -16.71 8.85 16.24
N ASP A 61 -16.78 10.16 16.45
CA ASP A 61 -18.02 10.90 16.61
C ASP A 61 -18.90 10.86 15.35
N ALA A 62 -18.29 10.93 14.17
CA ALA A 62 -19.02 10.77 12.92
C ALA A 62 -19.62 9.36 12.80
N ALA A 63 -18.86 8.32 13.12
CA ALA A 63 -19.34 6.94 13.07
C ALA A 63 -20.47 6.68 14.08
N ASP A 64 -20.34 7.22 15.29
CA ASP A 64 -21.29 7.06 16.40
C ASP A 64 -22.60 7.83 16.16
N ARG A 65 -22.49 9.09 15.72
CA ARG A 65 -23.65 10.00 15.62
C ARG A 65 -24.36 9.93 14.27
N LEU A 66 -23.65 9.56 13.21
CA LEU A 66 -24.17 9.59 11.84
C LEU A 66 -24.17 8.21 11.16
N GLY A 67 -23.26 7.32 11.53
CA GLY A 67 -23.07 6.03 10.87
C GLY A 67 -23.66 4.85 11.62
N ASP A 68 -23.14 3.67 11.32
CA ASP A 68 -23.51 2.39 11.92
C ASP A 68 -22.69 2.05 13.19
N GLY A 69 -22.07 3.04 13.83
CA GLY A 69 -21.22 2.87 15.01
C GLY A 69 -19.87 2.18 14.71
N HIS A 70 -19.46 2.08 13.44
CA HIS A 70 -18.21 1.46 13.04
C HIS A 70 -17.44 2.26 11.99
N LEU A 71 -16.13 2.06 11.97
CA LEU A 71 -15.23 2.50 10.91
C LEU A 71 -14.70 1.30 10.15
N SER A 72 -14.76 1.37 8.82
CA SER A 72 -14.14 0.36 7.96
C SER A 72 -12.81 0.86 7.41
N LEU A 73 -11.74 0.12 7.65
CA LEU A 73 -10.41 0.38 7.08
C LEU A 73 -10.34 -0.17 5.65
N THR A 74 -9.70 0.57 4.77
CA THR A 74 -9.62 0.23 3.33
C THR A 74 -8.24 -0.32 2.97
N SER A 75 -8.15 -0.96 1.80
CA SER A 75 -6.87 -1.46 1.26
C SER A 75 -5.92 -0.36 0.76
N ARG A 76 -6.23 0.91 1.02
CA ARG A 76 -5.44 2.08 0.61
C ARG A 76 -5.06 2.97 1.80
N GLY A 77 -5.10 2.45 3.03
CA GLY A 77 -4.79 3.25 4.23
C GLY A 77 -5.78 4.38 4.50
N ASN A 78 -7.03 4.24 4.04
CA ASN A 78 -8.12 5.19 4.28
C ASN A 78 -9.22 4.58 5.15
N ALA A 79 -10.15 5.42 5.64
CA ALA A 79 -11.32 5.01 6.41
C ALA A 79 -12.64 5.24 5.64
N GLU A 80 -13.64 4.40 5.93
CA GLU A 80 -15.00 4.46 5.41
C GLU A 80 -16.02 4.50 6.56
N LEU A 81 -17.03 5.37 6.40
CA LEU A 81 -18.22 5.48 7.25
C LEU A 81 -19.41 4.92 6.47
N ARG A 82 -20.18 4.01 7.09
CA ARG A 82 -21.34 3.35 6.49
C ARG A 82 -22.58 3.57 7.34
N GLY A 83 -23.74 3.21 6.79
CA GLY A 83 -25.01 3.40 7.47
C GLY A 83 -25.45 4.85 7.56
N LEU A 84 -24.89 5.74 6.74
CA LEU A 84 -25.18 7.16 6.81
C LEU A 84 -26.62 7.43 6.32
N PRO A 85 -27.48 8.12 7.08
CA PRO A 85 -28.84 8.40 6.67
C PRO A 85 -28.91 9.49 5.59
N ASP A 86 -30.02 9.54 4.88
CA ASP A 86 -30.29 10.58 3.89
C ASP A 86 -30.17 11.98 4.50
N GLY A 87 -29.61 12.93 3.75
CA GLY A 87 -29.46 14.32 4.17
C GLY A 87 -28.36 14.59 5.21
N CYS A 88 -27.62 13.58 5.71
CA CYS A 88 -26.56 13.81 6.70
C CYS A 88 -25.26 14.40 6.12
N GLY A 89 -25.11 14.44 4.79
CA GLY A 89 -23.87 14.82 4.12
C GLY A 89 -23.31 16.18 4.55
N GLY A 90 -24.17 17.19 4.73
CA GLY A 90 -23.74 18.51 5.23
C GLY A 90 -23.19 18.48 6.65
N ARG A 91 -23.81 17.68 7.54
CA ARG A 91 -23.33 17.51 8.93
C ARG A 91 -22.01 16.75 8.97
N LEU A 92 -21.86 15.70 8.15
CA LEU A 92 -20.60 14.97 8.02
C LEU A 92 -19.49 15.89 7.50
N ALA A 93 -19.76 16.64 6.43
CA ALA A 93 -18.80 17.58 5.85
C ALA A 93 -18.35 18.64 6.88
N ALA A 94 -19.27 19.17 7.68
CA ALA A 94 -18.94 20.12 8.76
C ALA A 94 -17.99 19.49 9.79
N LEU A 95 -18.32 18.31 10.34
CA LEU A 95 -17.47 17.61 11.30
C LEU A 95 -16.05 17.34 10.75
N LEU A 96 -15.96 16.87 9.50
CA LEU A 96 -14.68 16.58 8.85
C LEU A 96 -13.89 17.86 8.55
N ARG A 97 -14.55 18.94 8.14
CA ARG A 97 -13.90 20.24 7.90
C ARG A 97 -13.34 20.81 9.18
N ASP A 98 -14.14 20.84 10.24
CA ASP A 98 -13.72 21.34 11.55
C ASP A 98 -12.52 20.54 12.08
N ALA A 99 -12.50 19.22 11.86
CA ALA A 99 -11.39 18.34 12.23
C ALA A 99 -10.12 18.51 11.37
N GLY A 100 -10.17 19.28 10.28
CA GLY A 100 -9.06 19.44 9.33
C GLY A 100 -8.88 18.24 8.39
N LEU A 101 -9.92 17.40 8.21
CA LEU A 101 -9.91 16.27 7.27
C LEU A 101 -10.33 16.66 5.84
N LEU A 102 -10.84 17.87 5.66
CA LEU A 102 -11.20 18.48 4.38
C LEU A 102 -10.44 19.80 4.13
N PRO A 103 -9.09 19.77 4.05
CA PRO A 103 -8.31 20.98 3.78
C PRO A 103 -8.64 21.62 2.43
N SER A 104 -9.11 20.84 1.45
CA SER A 104 -9.66 21.36 0.20
C SER A 104 -10.82 20.50 -0.30
N GLU A 105 -12.00 21.10 -0.42
CA GLU A 105 -13.21 20.40 -0.90
C GLU A 105 -13.08 19.95 -2.35
N ARG A 106 -12.44 20.78 -3.20
CA ARG A 106 -12.25 20.48 -4.62
C ARG A 106 -11.31 19.30 -4.85
N HIS A 107 -10.35 19.10 -3.95
CA HIS A 107 -9.32 18.08 -4.08
C HIS A 107 -9.57 16.84 -3.21
N GLU A 108 -10.63 16.80 -2.39
CA GLU A 108 -10.83 15.74 -1.39
C GLU A 108 -10.63 14.34 -1.99
N ARG A 109 -11.18 14.10 -3.18
CA ARG A 109 -11.17 12.79 -3.85
C ARG A 109 -9.78 12.37 -4.32
N VAL A 110 -8.94 13.32 -4.74
CA VAL A 110 -7.67 13.08 -5.45
C VAL A 110 -6.51 12.84 -4.50
N ARG A 111 -6.70 13.15 -3.20
CA ARG A 111 -5.75 12.97 -2.10
C ARG A 111 -5.59 11.50 -1.68
N ASN A 112 -5.59 10.59 -2.65
CA ASN A 112 -5.41 9.16 -2.45
C ASN A 112 -3.92 8.82 -2.56
N ILE A 113 -3.18 9.19 -1.51
CA ILE A 113 -1.73 8.97 -1.37
C ILE A 113 -1.51 7.86 -0.34
N LEU A 114 -0.86 6.77 -0.75
CA LEU A 114 -0.44 5.70 0.13
C LEU A 114 1.07 5.77 0.35
N ALA A 115 1.52 5.61 1.59
CA ALA A 115 2.94 5.51 1.92
C ALA A 115 3.20 4.31 2.85
N SER A 116 4.43 3.78 2.83
CA SER A 116 4.84 2.68 3.73
C SER A 116 4.51 3.02 5.19
N PRO A 117 3.64 2.25 5.87
CA PRO A 117 3.17 2.57 7.21
C PRO A 117 4.29 2.65 8.26
N LEU A 118 5.31 1.82 8.09
CA LEU A 118 6.43 1.63 9.01
C LEU A 118 7.61 2.57 8.76
N ALA A 119 7.53 3.40 7.71
CA ALA A 119 8.58 4.35 7.38
C ALA A 119 8.96 5.23 8.58
N GLY A 120 10.26 5.26 8.87
CA GLY A 120 10.86 6.01 9.98
C GLY A 120 10.53 5.47 11.38
N LEU A 121 9.95 4.27 11.52
CA LEU A 121 9.66 3.66 12.83
C LEU A 121 10.62 2.56 13.22
N ASP A 122 11.28 1.93 12.26
CA ASP A 122 12.23 0.85 12.49
C ASP A 122 13.59 1.20 11.85
N ARG A 123 14.58 0.33 12.09
CA ARG A 123 15.94 0.48 11.53
C ARG A 123 16.01 0.30 10.01
N HIS A 124 14.88 0.04 9.33
CA HIS A 124 14.91 -0.49 7.97
C HIS A 124 15.15 0.58 6.92
N THR A 125 14.57 1.78 7.05
CA THR A 125 14.51 2.74 5.94
C THR A 125 14.30 4.19 6.38
N PRO A 126 14.77 5.18 5.59
CA PRO A 126 14.75 6.60 5.95
C PRO A 126 13.33 7.17 6.08
N SER A 127 13.18 8.20 6.92
CA SER A 127 11.92 8.85 7.29
C SER A 127 11.24 9.68 6.18
N ASP A 128 11.82 9.70 4.99
CA ASP A 128 11.57 10.74 3.99
C ASP A 128 10.23 10.58 3.27
N VAL A 129 9.76 9.34 3.07
CA VAL A 129 8.50 9.09 2.33
C VAL A 129 7.27 9.68 3.02
N ARG A 130 7.30 9.81 4.36
CA ARG A 130 6.20 10.44 5.11
C ARG A 130 6.19 11.94 4.88
N LEU A 131 7.36 12.57 4.85
CA LEU A 131 7.51 13.98 4.52
C LEU A 131 7.09 14.24 3.07
N TRP A 132 7.58 13.44 2.13
CA TRP A 132 7.21 13.55 0.71
C TRP A 132 5.71 13.40 0.48
N ALA A 133 5.03 12.50 1.21
CA ALA A 133 3.58 12.34 1.11
C ALA A 133 2.82 13.60 1.57
N ARG A 134 3.29 14.26 2.65
CA ARG A 134 2.70 15.51 3.14
C ARG A 134 2.94 16.67 2.18
N GLU A 135 4.16 16.81 1.66
CA GLU A 135 4.49 17.82 0.65
C GLU A 135 3.67 17.60 -0.64
N LEU A 136 3.53 16.36 -1.09
CA LEU A 136 2.70 16.01 -2.26
C LEU A 136 1.22 16.35 -2.02
N ASP A 137 0.68 16.08 -0.82
CA ASP A 137 -0.70 16.45 -0.49
C ASP A 137 -0.95 17.96 -0.59
N GLY A 138 0.00 18.77 -0.09
CA GLY A 138 -0.02 20.23 -0.22
C GLY A 138 -0.02 20.66 -1.69
N LEU A 139 0.94 20.15 -2.47
CA LEU A 139 1.06 20.45 -3.91
C LEU A 139 -0.19 20.05 -4.70
N LEU A 140 -0.83 18.91 -4.37
CA LEU A 140 -2.10 18.51 -4.98
C LEU A 140 -3.23 19.47 -4.64
N CYS A 141 -3.29 20.01 -3.43
CA CYS A 141 -4.32 20.97 -3.03
C CYS A 141 -4.13 22.36 -3.67
N GLU A 142 -2.90 22.68 -4.10
CA GLU A 142 -2.56 23.92 -4.80
C GLU A 142 -2.74 23.82 -6.32
N SER A 143 -2.70 22.61 -6.91
CA SER A 143 -2.81 22.41 -8.36
C SER A 143 -4.26 22.37 -8.84
N GLU A 144 -4.68 23.40 -9.56
CA GLU A 144 -6.01 23.44 -10.20
C GLU A 144 -6.22 22.25 -11.17
N SER A 145 -5.17 21.86 -11.89
CA SER A 145 -5.25 20.75 -12.85
C SER A 145 -5.49 19.41 -12.16
N ALA A 146 -4.94 19.21 -10.95
CA ALA A 146 -5.09 17.99 -10.17
C ALA A 146 -6.55 17.70 -9.77
N THR A 147 -7.43 18.71 -9.75
CA THR A 147 -8.88 18.50 -9.50
C THR A 147 -9.54 17.57 -10.54
N ALA A 148 -8.96 17.44 -11.73
CA ALA A 148 -9.45 16.55 -12.78
C ALA A 148 -9.09 15.08 -12.55
N LEU A 149 -8.19 14.77 -11.60
CA LEU A 149 -7.84 13.39 -11.28
C LEU A 149 -9.06 12.65 -10.69
N SER A 150 -9.21 11.38 -11.08
CA SER A 150 -10.21 10.52 -10.47
C SER A 150 -9.81 10.16 -9.05
N GLY A 151 -10.79 9.96 -8.16
CA GLY A 151 -10.56 9.37 -6.84
C GLY A 151 -10.10 7.90 -6.89
N ARG A 152 -9.96 7.31 -8.08
CA ARG A 152 -9.31 6.02 -8.29
C ARG A 152 -7.81 6.15 -8.51
N PHE A 153 -7.30 7.30 -8.97
CA PHE A 153 -5.88 7.56 -9.15
C PHE A 153 -5.16 7.38 -7.82
N LEU A 154 -4.01 6.71 -7.81
CA LEU A 154 -3.30 6.30 -6.60
C LEU A 154 -1.83 6.66 -6.72
N PHE A 155 -1.35 7.46 -5.77
CA PHE A 155 0.07 7.65 -5.52
C PHE A 155 0.54 6.61 -4.50
N VAL A 156 1.70 6.00 -4.73
CA VAL A 156 2.34 5.04 -3.82
C VAL A 156 3.75 5.53 -3.50
N LEU A 157 4.06 5.69 -2.22
CA LEU A 157 5.39 6.08 -1.73
C LEU A 157 5.93 4.96 -0.84
N ASP A 158 6.77 4.12 -1.41
CA ASP A 158 7.41 3.01 -0.74
C ASP A 158 8.76 3.44 -0.18
N ASP A 159 9.05 3.08 1.08
CA ASP A 159 10.32 3.45 1.70
C ASP A 159 11.52 2.63 1.23
N GLY A 160 11.32 1.66 0.33
CA GLY A 160 12.34 0.75 -0.19
C GLY A 160 12.16 -0.68 0.31
N ARG A 161 11.28 -0.92 1.29
CA ARG A 161 10.96 -2.27 1.79
C ARG A 161 10.01 -3.07 0.89
N GLY A 162 9.34 -2.42 -0.06
CA GLY A 162 8.44 -3.06 -1.02
C GLY A 162 7.06 -3.44 -0.45
N ASP A 163 6.69 -2.95 0.74
CA ASP A 163 5.44 -3.31 1.42
C ASP A 163 4.19 -2.72 0.74
N VAL A 164 4.35 -1.59 0.07
CA VAL A 164 3.26 -0.90 -0.66
C VAL A 164 3.50 -0.82 -2.16
N ALA A 165 4.75 -0.97 -2.63
CA ALA A 165 5.09 -0.94 -4.06
C ALA A 165 4.25 -1.92 -4.90
N ALA A 166 3.99 -3.12 -4.37
CA ALA A 166 3.21 -4.16 -5.05
C ALA A 166 1.72 -3.84 -5.23
N LEU A 167 1.20 -2.76 -4.64
CA LEU A 167 -0.22 -2.38 -4.73
C LEU A 167 -0.57 -1.68 -6.06
N GLY A 168 0.43 -1.33 -6.88
CA GLY A 168 0.24 -0.83 -8.24
C GLY A 168 -0.33 0.59 -8.29
N GLY A 169 0.49 1.57 -7.88
CA GLY A 169 0.21 3.00 -8.04
C GLY A 169 0.13 3.41 -9.51
N ASP A 170 -0.58 4.50 -9.79
CA ASP A 170 -0.46 5.17 -11.10
C ASP A 170 0.85 5.96 -11.18
N VAL A 171 1.27 6.52 -10.05
CA VAL A 171 2.60 7.07 -9.82
C VAL A 171 3.15 6.41 -8.57
N SER A 172 4.27 5.71 -8.70
CA SER A 172 4.94 5.05 -7.58
C SER A 172 6.33 5.63 -7.38
N LEU A 173 6.69 5.94 -6.14
CA LEU A 173 7.98 6.43 -5.71
C LEU A 173 8.57 5.40 -4.75
N VAL A 174 9.74 4.85 -5.07
CA VAL A 174 10.44 3.91 -4.19
C VAL A 174 11.72 4.58 -3.72
N ALA A 175 11.83 4.85 -2.43
CA ALA A 175 13.03 5.45 -1.86
C ALA A 175 14.22 4.49 -2.03
N GLU A 176 15.37 5.05 -2.41
CA GLU A 176 16.60 4.29 -2.51
C GLU A 176 17.39 4.44 -1.22
N ARG A 177 17.95 3.32 -0.73
CA ARG A 177 18.93 3.39 0.36
C ARG A 177 20.14 4.15 -0.16
N GLY A 178 20.48 5.27 0.49
CA GLY A 178 21.76 5.94 0.26
C GLY A 178 22.88 4.92 0.42
N GLY A 179 23.73 4.77 -0.59
CA GLY A 179 24.88 3.86 -0.50
C GLY A 179 25.72 4.20 0.73
N ALA A 180 26.22 3.17 1.43
CA ALA A 180 27.11 3.33 2.57
C ALA A 180 28.35 4.15 2.14
N GLY A 181 28.34 5.46 2.42
CA GLY A 181 29.37 6.33 1.86
C GLY A 181 29.17 7.84 2.03
N ALA A 182 28.57 8.32 3.13
CA ALA A 182 28.84 9.67 3.64
C ALA A 182 28.33 9.79 5.09
N PRO A 183 29.17 10.19 6.07
CA PRO A 183 28.68 10.42 7.42
C PRO A 183 27.84 11.70 7.43
N VAL A 184 26.52 11.57 7.58
CA VAL A 184 25.66 12.70 7.92
C VAL A 184 25.94 13.04 9.39
N GLY A 185 26.38 14.28 9.64
CA GLY A 185 26.76 14.75 10.96
C GLY A 185 25.62 14.62 11.97
N ARG A 186 25.94 14.10 13.15
CA ARG A 186 25.07 14.09 14.33
C ARG A 186 24.75 15.54 14.75
N GLY A 187 23.60 16.05 14.33
CA GLY A 187 22.95 17.20 14.95
C GLY A 187 21.88 16.69 15.91
N GLY A 188 22.16 16.71 17.21
CA GLY A 188 21.20 16.30 18.25
C GLY A 188 19.99 17.21 18.27
N LEU A 189 18.79 16.61 18.23
CA LEU A 189 17.56 17.32 18.57
C LEU A 189 17.43 17.33 20.10
N SER A 190 17.90 18.42 20.72
CA SER A 190 17.44 18.85 22.04
C SER A 190 16.69 20.16 21.85
N GLY A 191 15.39 20.17 22.10
CA GLY A 191 14.60 21.41 22.06
C GLY A 191 13.10 21.16 21.97
N ALA A 192 12.48 20.87 23.11
CA ALA A 192 11.08 21.19 23.33
C ALA A 192 10.91 22.72 23.28
N GLY A 193 9.89 23.21 22.57
CA GLY A 193 9.60 24.65 22.50
C GLY A 193 8.37 24.95 21.63
N ASP A 194 7.23 25.11 22.31
CA ASP A 194 6.08 25.99 22.03
C ASP A 194 5.46 26.05 20.63
N LEU A 195 4.25 25.47 20.52
CA LEU A 195 3.23 25.87 19.56
C LEU A 195 2.46 27.08 20.14
N PRO A 196 2.34 28.22 19.45
CA PRO A 196 1.61 29.38 19.97
C PRO A 196 0.10 29.15 19.98
N GLY A 197 -0.51 29.52 21.11
CA GLY A 197 -1.92 29.37 21.42
C GLY A 197 -2.84 30.34 20.67
N ALA A 198 -4.08 29.90 20.50
CA ALA A 198 -5.20 30.67 20.00
C ALA A 198 -5.56 31.81 20.97
N GLY A 199 -5.77 33.01 20.44
CA GLY A 199 -6.31 34.19 21.11
C GLY A 199 -7.15 35.01 20.13
N ASP A 200 -8.15 35.71 20.68
CA ASP A 200 -9.37 36.24 20.03
C ASP A 200 -9.22 37.40 18.99
N LEU A 201 -10.30 37.58 18.21
CA LEU A 201 -10.65 38.49 17.07
C LEU A 201 -10.57 40.03 17.38
N PRO A 202 -10.87 41.05 16.51
CA PRO A 202 -11.38 41.14 15.10
C PRO A 202 -10.66 42.23 14.20
N GLY A 203 -11.21 42.56 13.01
CA GLY A 203 -10.51 43.20 11.86
C GLY A 203 -10.33 44.73 11.75
N ALA A 204 -9.62 45.17 10.71
CA ALA A 204 -9.65 46.51 10.09
C ALA A 204 -8.80 46.55 8.78
N GLU A 205 -9.21 47.38 7.83
CA GLU A 205 -8.68 47.59 6.47
C GLU A 205 -7.42 48.51 6.43
N GLY A 206 -6.64 48.46 5.33
CA GLY A 206 -5.78 49.59 4.87
C GLY A 206 -4.35 49.26 4.39
N LEU A 207 -4.10 49.40 3.08
CA LEU A 207 -2.83 49.29 2.28
C LEU A 207 -1.78 50.42 2.56
N PRO A 208 -0.58 50.56 1.91
CA PRO A 208 0.18 49.74 0.90
C PRO A 208 1.73 49.59 1.11
N GLY A 209 2.35 48.64 0.39
CA GLY A 209 3.64 48.77 -0.35
C GLY A 209 5.00 48.68 0.38
N ALA A 210 5.80 47.65 0.08
CA ALA A 210 7.26 47.73 -0.13
C ALA A 210 7.85 46.40 -0.65
N GLU A 211 8.68 46.52 -1.68
CA GLU A 211 9.51 45.48 -2.30
C GLU A 211 10.65 45.03 -1.36
N GLY A 212 11.12 43.79 -1.55
CA GLY A 212 12.36 43.29 -0.95
C GLY A 212 12.28 41.83 -0.52
N LEU A 213 12.53 40.91 -1.46
CA LEU A 213 12.81 39.50 -1.17
C LEU A 213 14.22 39.35 -0.60
N PRO A 214 14.38 38.62 0.51
CA PRO A 214 15.56 37.80 0.72
C PRO A 214 15.22 36.32 0.88
N GLY A 215 15.90 35.51 0.07
CA GLY A 215 16.31 34.12 0.34
C GLY A 215 15.35 33.23 1.10
N ASP A 216 14.68 32.38 0.35
CA ASP A 216 14.06 31.11 0.73
C ASP A 216 14.93 30.28 1.68
N GLY A 217 14.77 30.53 2.99
CA GLY A 217 15.23 29.65 4.06
C GLY A 217 14.43 28.34 4.05
N ARG A 218 14.68 27.48 3.06
CA ARG A 218 14.11 26.13 2.99
C ARG A 218 14.82 25.24 4.03
N PRO A 219 14.09 24.52 4.90
CA PRO A 219 14.73 23.56 5.81
C PRO A 219 15.49 22.52 5.00
N ALA A 220 16.68 22.13 5.47
CA ALA A 220 17.58 21.20 4.79
C ALA A 220 16.84 19.91 4.42
N GLY A 221 16.58 19.73 3.12
CA GLY A 221 15.89 18.57 2.57
C GLY A 221 16.69 17.30 2.85
N SER A 222 15.99 16.26 3.26
CA SER A 222 16.56 14.94 3.50
C SER A 222 17.23 14.40 2.22
N GLY A 223 18.51 14.03 2.34
CA GLY A 223 19.42 13.75 1.22
C GLY A 223 19.25 12.40 0.52
N GLY A 224 18.01 11.95 0.32
CA GLY A 224 17.68 10.69 -0.37
C GLY A 224 17.45 10.84 -1.88
N THR A 225 17.39 9.72 -2.60
CA THR A 225 16.86 9.63 -3.97
C THR A 225 15.68 8.67 -4.00
N ALA A 226 14.83 8.78 -5.02
CA ALA A 226 13.74 7.83 -5.24
C ALA A 226 13.61 7.44 -6.71
N LEU A 227 13.19 6.20 -6.96
CA LEU A 227 12.78 5.72 -8.26
C LEU A 227 11.30 6.03 -8.48
N LEU A 228 11.00 6.91 -9.43
CA LEU A 228 9.66 7.21 -9.94
C LEU A 228 9.29 6.24 -11.05
N ARG A 229 8.15 5.58 -10.90
CA ARG A 229 7.51 4.68 -11.88
C ARG A 229 6.11 5.18 -12.21
N VAL A 230 5.69 4.99 -13.46
CA VAL A 230 4.35 5.36 -13.93
C VAL A 230 3.60 4.16 -14.49
N GLY A 231 2.43 3.87 -13.92
CA GLY A 231 1.63 2.70 -14.27
C GLY A 231 2.44 1.42 -14.29
N ASP A 232 2.36 0.70 -15.41
CA ASP A 232 3.05 -0.58 -15.65
C ASP A 232 4.29 -0.41 -16.56
N ASP A 233 4.78 0.81 -16.78
CA ASP A 233 5.98 1.07 -17.59
C ASP A 233 7.21 0.41 -16.92
N PRO A 234 8.02 -0.35 -17.68
CA PRO A 234 9.15 -1.09 -17.12
C PRO A 234 10.32 -0.17 -16.71
N ALA A 235 10.44 1.03 -17.29
CA ALA A 235 11.49 1.97 -16.97
C ALA A 235 11.13 2.81 -15.73
N ALA A 236 12.15 3.29 -15.02
CA ALA A 236 12.01 4.17 -13.88
C ALA A 236 12.89 5.41 -14.04
N LEU A 237 12.52 6.49 -13.35
CA LEU A 237 13.30 7.73 -13.29
C LEU A 237 13.83 7.92 -11.87
N ARG A 238 15.14 8.06 -11.72
CA ARG A 238 15.75 8.45 -10.46
C ARG A 238 15.60 9.96 -10.26
N ILE A 239 15.00 10.34 -9.14
CA ILE A 239 14.68 11.72 -8.75
C ILE A 239 15.39 12.04 -7.43
N ALA A 240 15.92 13.26 -7.31
CA ALA A 240 16.48 13.75 -6.05
C ALA A 240 15.36 13.99 -5.01
N GLY A 241 15.59 13.62 -3.76
CA GLY A 241 14.62 13.68 -2.66
C GLY A 241 13.82 15.00 -2.57
N PRO A 242 14.47 16.18 -2.61
CA PRO A 242 13.77 17.46 -2.55
C PRO A 242 12.80 17.74 -3.72
N ASP A 243 12.95 17.03 -4.84
CA ASP A 243 12.11 17.15 -6.04
C ASP A 243 11.06 16.05 -6.15
N VAL A 244 11.13 15.00 -5.31
CA VAL A 244 10.24 13.84 -5.37
C VAL A 244 8.74 14.22 -5.35
N PRO A 245 8.25 15.08 -4.45
CA PRO A 245 6.84 15.48 -4.43
C PRO A 245 6.42 16.22 -5.71
N ARG A 246 7.26 17.15 -6.19
CA ARG A 246 7.00 17.90 -7.43
C ARG A 246 6.99 16.97 -8.64
N ALA A 247 7.92 16.01 -8.70
CA ALA A 247 7.99 15.05 -9.79
C ALA A 247 6.75 14.16 -9.85
N ALA A 248 6.21 13.74 -8.70
CA ALA A 248 4.97 12.97 -8.64
C ALA A 248 3.76 13.77 -9.15
N LEU A 249 3.64 15.05 -8.77
CA LEU A 249 2.61 15.93 -9.31
C LEU A 249 2.76 16.07 -10.84
N THR A 250 3.96 16.37 -11.35
CA THR A 250 4.21 16.49 -12.79
C THR A 250 3.87 15.22 -13.56
N ALA A 251 4.14 14.03 -13.01
CA ALA A 251 3.74 12.77 -13.60
C ALA A 251 2.21 12.60 -13.68
N ALA A 252 1.48 13.04 -12.65
CA ALA A 252 0.02 13.01 -12.66
C ALA A 252 -0.59 14.02 -13.66
N GLU A 253 -0.01 15.20 -13.82
CA GLU A 253 -0.43 16.19 -14.82
C GLU A 253 -0.11 15.71 -16.26
N ALA A 254 1.00 14.98 -16.44
CA ALA A 254 1.31 14.32 -17.69
C ALA A 254 0.27 13.23 -18.03
N PHE A 255 -0.19 12.46 -17.03
CA PHE A 255 -1.30 11.52 -17.19
C PHE A 255 -2.59 12.24 -17.64
N LEU A 256 -2.96 13.34 -16.99
CA LEU A 256 -4.16 14.11 -17.37
C LEU A 256 -4.08 14.60 -18.82
N THR A 257 -2.90 15.08 -19.23
CA THR A 257 -2.67 15.48 -20.63
C THR A 257 -2.86 14.31 -21.59
N ALA A 258 -2.29 13.14 -21.27
CA ALA A 258 -2.42 11.93 -22.10
C ALA A 258 -3.88 11.45 -22.18
N ALA A 259 -4.60 11.46 -21.06
CA ALA A 259 -6.01 11.05 -20.98
C ALA A 259 -6.94 12.03 -21.73
N ALA A 260 -6.63 13.33 -21.71
CA ALA A 260 -7.36 14.32 -22.50
C ALA A 260 -7.09 14.14 -24.01
N ALA A 261 -5.84 13.93 -24.39
CA ALA A 261 -5.44 13.72 -25.78
C ALA A 261 -6.01 12.42 -26.37
N SER A 262 -6.21 11.37 -25.56
CA SER A 262 -6.85 10.13 -26.01
C SER A 262 -8.37 10.23 -26.12
N GLY A 263 -9.00 11.22 -25.48
CA GLY A 263 -10.46 11.30 -25.35
C GLY A 263 -11.11 10.11 -24.63
N SER A 264 -10.32 9.23 -23.98
CA SER A 264 -10.82 7.96 -23.45
C SER A 264 -11.55 8.09 -22.12
N GLY A 265 -11.36 9.20 -21.40
CA GLY A 265 -11.88 9.36 -20.05
C GLY A 265 -11.23 8.41 -19.04
N ALA A 266 -9.99 7.99 -19.29
CA ALA A 266 -9.23 7.10 -18.40
C ALA A 266 -9.11 7.71 -16.99
N TRP A 267 -9.32 6.88 -15.96
CA TRP A 267 -9.18 7.29 -14.54
C TRP A 267 -7.88 6.78 -13.90
N ARG A 268 -7.14 5.93 -14.62
CA ARG A 268 -5.91 5.26 -14.19
C ARG A 268 -4.95 5.22 -15.37
N VAL A 269 -3.64 5.23 -15.13
CA VAL A 269 -2.63 5.16 -16.20
C VAL A 269 -2.81 3.89 -17.05
N ARG A 270 -3.05 2.74 -16.40
CA ARG A 270 -3.32 1.45 -17.06
C ARG A 270 -4.61 1.40 -17.89
N GLU A 271 -5.46 2.42 -17.82
CA GLU A 271 -6.71 2.53 -18.60
C GLU A 271 -6.51 3.36 -19.88
N LEU A 272 -5.32 3.92 -20.12
CA LEU A 272 -5.01 4.62 -21.36
C LEU A 272 -5.00 3.64 -22.56
N PRO A 273 -5.47 4.07 -23.74
CA PRO A 273 -5.38 3.29 -24.97
C PRO A 273 -3.94 3.03 -25.41
N ASP A 274 -3.78 1.99 -26.23
CA ASP A 274 -2.57 1.76 -27.01
C ASP A 274 -2.24 3.01 -27.86
N GLY A 275 -0.96 3.36 -27.94
CA GLY A 275 -0.50 4.60 -28.58
C GLY A 275 -0.64 5.87 -27.73
N HIS A 276 -1.38 5.82 -26.61
CA HIS A 276 -1.50 6.92 -25.65
C HIS A 276 -0.95 6.59 -24.25
N GLY A 277 -0.26 5.45 -24.12
CA GLY A 277 0.35 5.04 -22.86
C GLY A 277 1.34 6.09 -22.32
N LEU A 278 1.24 6.38 -21.03
CA LEU A 278 2.18 7.28 -20.35
C LEU A 278 3.47 6.52 -20.06
N THR A 279 4.57 6.92 -20.71
CA THR A 279 5.89 6.29 -20.54
C THR A 279 6.79 7.07 -19.59
N ALA A 280 7.78 6.40 -19.00
CA ALA A 280 8.80 7.07 -18.17
C ALA A 280 9.52 8.17 -18.96
N ARG A 281 9.81 7.95 -20.25
CA ARG A 281 10.41 8.95 -21.12
C ARG A 281 9.55 10.20 -21.28
N ALA A 282 8.25 10.04 -21.54
CA ALA A 282 7.34 11.18 -21.68
C ALA A 282 7.26 12.00 -20.39
N VAL A 283 7.30 11.34 -19.24
CA VAL A 283 7.38 12.01 -17.94
C VAL A 283 8.73 12.72 -17.76
N ALA A 284 9.85 12.10 -18.14
CA ALA A 284 11.17 12.72 -18.07
C ALA A 284 11.26 14.02 -18.89
N GLU A 285 10.63 14.07 -20.07
CA GLU A 285 10.53 15.29 -20.88
C GLU A 285 9.76 16.40 -20.15
N ARG A 286 8.65 16.06 -19.48
CA ARG A 286 7.87 17.00 -18.66
C ARG A 286 8.62 17.48 -17.43
N LEU A 287 9.34 16.59 -16.75
CA LEU A 287 10.18 16.93 -15.60
C LEU A 287 11.28 17.91 -15.97
N ARG A 288 11.99 17.65 -17.08
CA ARG A 288 13.03 18.58 -17.59
C ARG A 288 12.45 19.94 -17.94
N ALA A 289 11.27 19.99 -18.56
CA ALA A 289 10.58 21.25 -18.86
C ALA A 289 10.18 22.01 -17.57
N ALA A 290 9.92 21.30 -16.48
CA ALA A 290 9.63 21.87 -15.16
C ALA A 290 10.90 22.19 -14.33
N GLY A 291 12.10 22.02 -14.91
CA GLY A 291 13.38 22.25 -14.24
C GLY A 291 13.78 21.18 -13.22
N ILE A 292 13.15 20.00 -13.27
CA ILE A 292 13.42 18.89 -12.36
C ILE A 292 14.41 17.92 -13.01
N GLY A 293 15.54 17.68 -12.33
CA GLY A 293 16.55 16.73 -12.78
C GLY A 293 16.09 15.28 -12.62
N CYS A 294 16.30 14.45 -13.64
CA CYS A 294 16.00 13.02 -13.57
C CYS A 294 17.00 12.19 -14.40
N ALA A 295 17.31 10.99 -13.92
CA ALA A 295 18.11 10.00 -14.65
C ALA A 295 17.28 8.74 -14.92
N GLU A 296 17.27 8.25 -16.17
CA GLU A 296 16.54 7.05 -16.54
C GLU A 296 17.28 5.78 -16.06
N VAL A 297 16.53 4.80 -15.56
CA VAL A 297 17.02 3.52 -15.06
C VAL A 297 16.32 2.41 -15.82
N ALA A 298 17.10 1.56 -16.52
CA ALA A 298 16.59 0.44 -17.29
C ALA A 298 15.99 -0.66 -16.38
N GLY A 299 15.00 -1.39 -16.92
CA GLY A 299 14.08 -2.23 -16.15
C GLY A 299 14.68 -3.41 -15.37
N GLU A 300 15.88 -3.90 -15.71
CA GLU A 300 16.52 -5.02 -15.00
C GLU A 300 17.01 -4.64 -13.59
N VAL A 301 17.56 -3.42 -13.43
CA VAL A 301 18.07 -2.91 -12.13
C VAL A 301 16.93 -2.40 -11.24
N ALA A 302 15.83 -1.97 -11.84
CA ALA A 302 14.68 -1.45 -11.12
C ALA A 302 13.89 -2.57 -10.40
N ALA A 303 14.02 -3.83 -10.84
CA ALA A 303 13.43 -5.00 -10.21
C ALA A 303 14.23 -5.48 -8.97
N GLU A 304 15.56 -5.34 -8.98
CA GLU A 304 16.45 -5.78 -7.87
C GLU A 304 16.29 -4.93 -6.60
N VAL A 305 16.05 -3.62 -6.72
CA VAL A 305 15.88 -2.72 -5.56
C VAL A 305 14.61 -3.04 -4.75
N ALA A 306 13.63 -3.73 -5.34
CA ALA A 306 12.43 -4.22 -4.65
C ALA A 306 12.62 -5.54 -3.89
N GLY A 307 13.81 -6.16 -3.97
CA GLY A 307 14.10 -7.49 -3.42
C GLY A 307 15.15 -7.56 -2.30
N ALA A 308 15.68 -6.44 -1.81
CA ALA A 308 16.80 -6.43 -0.87
C ALA A 308 16.36 -6.58 0.60
N GLY A 309 15.96 -7.79 1.00
CA GLY A 309 15.84 -8.22 2.39
C GLY A 309 16.96 -9.19 2.77
N ASP A 310 18.05 -8.69 3.36
CA ASP A 310 19.09 -9.55 3.95
C ASP A 310 18.73 -9.85 5.42
N VAL A 311 18.66 -11.14 5.77
CA VAL A 311 18.57 -11.61 7.15
C VAL A 311 19.61 -12.71 7.34
N THR A 312 20.80 -12.32 7.76
CA THR A 312 21.74 -13.21 8.46
C THR A 312 21.34 -13.27 9.94
N GLY A 313 20.34 -14.11 10.24
CA GLY A 313 19.98 -14.49 11.60
C GLY A 313 20.64 -15.82 11.96
N THR A 314 21.87 -15.78 12.46
CA THR A 314 22.49 -16.95 13.12
C THR A 314 21.78 -17.20 14.43
N ALA A 315 20.95 -18.26 14.47
CA ALA A 315 20.40 -18.79 15.70
C ALA A 315 21.47 -19.67 16.37
N ASP A 316 22.10 -19.15 17.43
CA ASP A 316 22.86 -19.95 18.37
C ASP A 316 21.89 -20.79 19.21
N ALA A 317 21.90 -22.10 18.96
CA ALA A 317 21.22 -23.10 19.78
C ALA A 317 22.25 -23.70 20.76
N THR A 318 22.22 -23.25 22.02
CA THR A 318 22.87 -23.95 23.13
C THR A 318 21.96 -25.08 23.62
N GLY A 319 22.44 -26.33 23.56
CA GLY A 319 21.71 -27.48 24.11
C GLY A 319 22.31 -28.84 23.75
N THR A 320 23.44 -29.16 24.37
CA THR A 320 23.88 -30.46 24.91
C THR A 320 23.42 -31.76 24.22
N THR A 321 24.37 -32.55 23.67
CA THR A 321 24.65 -33.94 24.10
C THR A 321 25.95 -34.48 23.50
N ASP A 322 26.78 -35.00 24.39
CA ASP A 322 27.78 -36.07 24.30
C ASP A 322 28.88 -36.11 23.22
N ALA A 323 30.10 -36.05 23.75
CA ALA A 323 31.37 -36.28 23.11
C ALA A 323 31.81 -37.75 23.25
N THR A 324 32.24 -38.36 22.14
CA THR A 324 33.29 -39.40 22.14
C THR A 324 34.02 -39.40 20.80
N GLY A 325 35.35 -39.27 20.83
CA GLY A 325 36.24 -39.78 19.76
C GLY A 325 37.07 -38.74 18.98
N ALA A 326 38.29 -38.50 19.44
CA ALA A 326 39.41 -37.90 18.69
C ALA A 326 40.15 -38.99 17.83
N PRO A 327 41.27 -38.72 17.12
CA PRO A 327 41.57 -37.69 16.11
C PRO A 327 42.39 -38.20 14.87
N THR A 328 42.54 -37.33 13.84
CA THR A 328 43.75 -37.13 12.94
C THR A 328 44.15 -38.19 11.87
N PRO A 329 45.07 -37.89 10.90
CA PRO A 329 45.21 -36.69 10.03
C PRO A 329 45.67 -36.99 8.55
N ALA A 330 45.79 -35.91 7.75
CA ALA A 330 46.81 -35.63 6.71
C ALA A 330 46.93 -36.47 5.42
N SER A 331 46.86 -35.79 4.25
CA SER A 331 47.98 -35.73 3.27
C SER A 331 47.61 -34.94 1.99
N THR A 332 48.31 -33.83 1.76
CA THR A 332 48.71 -33.25 0.45
C THR A 332 49.95 -34.01 -0.09
N PRO A 333 50.65 -33.67 -1.21
CA PRO A 333 50.42 -32.78 -2.39
C PRO A 333 50.85 -33.38 -3.77
N TYR A 334 50.64 -32.66 -4.90
CA TYR A 334 51.55 -32.44 -6.09
C TYR A 334 50.68 -31.96 -7.28
N ALA A 335 50.75 -30.72 -7.79
CA ALA A 335 51.79 -30.01 -8.56
C ALA A 335 51.91 -30.48 -10.03
N GLU A 336 51.43 -29.66 -10.98
CA GLU A 336 52.14 -29.28 -12.22
C GLU A 336 51.41 -28.14 -12.99
N SER A 337 52.19 -27.42 -13.79
CA SER A 337 52.03 -26.03 -14.22
C SER A 337 51.33 -25.78 -15.56
N VAL A 338 50.53 -24.69 -15.60
CA VAL A 338 50.14 -23.72 -16.68
C VAL A 338 50.69 -23.89 -18.12
N PRO A 339 49.89 -23.60 -19.19
CA PRO A 339 49.58 -22.19 -19.55
C PRO A 339 48.17 -21.84 -20.07
N PHE A 340 47.89 -20.56 -19.84
CA PHE A 340 46.87 -19.62 -20.30
C PHE A 340 46.30 -19.80 -21.72
N THR A 341 44.96 -19.89 -21.83
CA THR A 341 44.09 -19.16 -22.78
C THR A 341 42.64 -19.19 -22.27
N GLY A 342 41.89 -18.13 -22.56
CA GLY A 342 40.73 -17.70 -21.80
C GLY A 342 39.41 -18.45 -22.04
N ALA A 343 38.62 -18.50 -20.97
CA ALA A 343 37.17 -18.42 -20.94
C ALA A 343 36.78 -18.32 -19.46
N VAL A 344 36.30 -17.15 -18.99
CA VAL A 344 35.70 -17.06 -17.66
C VAL A 344 34.32 -17.72 -17.76
N PRO A 345 34.02 -18.78 -16.99
CA PRO A 345 32.71 -19.42 -17.05
C PRO A 345 31.65 -18.45 -16.54
N TYR A 346 30.57 -18.37 -17.31
CA TYR A 346 29.33 -17.69 -16.94
C TYR A 346 28.88 -18.26 -15.59
N ALA A 347 29.04 -17.47 -14.52
CA ALA A 347 28.42 -17.78 -13.24
C ALA A 347 26.91 -17.71 -13.47
N GLU A 348 26.28 -18.87 -13.47
CA GLU A 348 24.85 -19.04 -13.58
C GLU A 348 24.20 -18.22 -12.45
N SER A 349 23.62 -17.09 -12.84
CA SER A 349 22.88 -16.18 -11.96
C SER A 349 21.88 -16.98 -11.15
N ALA A 350 22.05 -16.99 -9.82
CA ALA A 350 21.04 -17.50 -8.92
C ALA A 350 19.69 -16.82 -9.25
N PRO A 351 18.57 -17.57 -9.26
CA PRO A 351 17.27 -16.97 -9.53
C PRO A 351 16.99 -15.87 -8.51
N PRO A 352 16.37 -14.75 -8.93
CA PRO A 352 16.14 -13.60 -8.05
C PRO A 352 15.31 -14.04 -6.83
N PRO A 353 15.61 -13.53 -5.62
CA PRO A 353 14.78 -13.81 -4.46
C PRO A 353 13.37 -13.28 -4.71
N ALA A 354 12.37 -14.12 -4.40
CA ALA A 354 10.97 -13.72 -4.47
C ALA A 354 10.73 -12.52 -3.55
N SER A 355 10.08 -11.47 -4.06
CA SER A 355 9.57 -10.36 -3.26
C SER A 355 8.84 -10.91 -2.04
N VAL A 356 9.17 -10.40 -0.84
CA VAL A 356 8.53 -10.82 0.41
C VAL A 356 7.01 -10.71 0.22
N PRO A 357 6.24 -11.79 0.40
CA PRO A 357 4.80 -11.75 0.21
C PRO A 357 4.17 -10.66 1.10
N TYR A 358 3.18 -9.94 0.58
CA TYR A 358 2.36 -8.92 1.27
C TYR A 358 1.87 -9.33 2.69
N ALA A 359 1.80 -10.63 2.98
CA ALA A 359 1.40 -11.18 4.28
C ALA A 359 2.52 -11.26 5.34
N ASP A 360 3.78 -11.04 4.96
CA ASP A 360 4.94 -11.26 5.83
C ASP A 360 5.65 -9.96 6.23
N SER A 361 5.37 -8.83 5.55
CA SER A 361 5.80 -7.47 5.95
C SER A 361 4.88 -6.81 7.01
N THR A 362 3.83 -7.52 7.45
CA THR A 362 2.62 -6.94 8.05
C THR A 362 2.22 -7.54 9.41
N ALA A 363 3.11 -8.32 10.03
CA ALA A 363 2.86 -8.99 11.31
C ALA A 363 2.39 -7.99 12.40
N PRO A 364 1.21 -8.20 13.02
CA PRO A 364 0.80 -7.40 14.16
C PRO A 364 1.68 -7.71 15.38
N GLY A 365 1.86 -6.72 16.25
CA GLY A 365 2.68 -6.80 17.44
C GLY A 365 3.46 -5.52 17.72
N VAL A 366 4.52 -5.66 18.52
CA VAL A 366 5.45 -4.57 18.82
C VAL A 366 6.48 -4.46 17.69
N ILE A 367 6.69 -3.22 17.23
CA ILE A 367 7.77 -2.85 16.31
C ILE A 367 8.84 -2.14 17.13
N GLU A 368 10.08 -2.64 17.03
CA GLU A 368 11.24 -2.05 17.70
C GLU A 368 11.81 -0.92 16.83
N GLY A 369 11.90 0.28 17.40
CA GLY A 369 12.49 1.45 16.77
C GLY A 369 13.97 1.66 17.07
N THR A 370 14.55 2.71 16.48
CA THR A 370 16.00 2.97 16.48
C THR A 370 16.55 3.50 17.81
N ASP A 371 15.70 4.08 18.66
CA ASP A 371 16.10 4.80 19.88
C ASP A 371 15.39 4.28 21.14
N GLY A 372 15.04 3.00 21.15
CA GLY A 372 14.25 2.39 22.23
C GLY A 372 12.76 2.78 22.21
N ALA A 373 12.36 3.70 21.34
CA ALA A 373 10.97 3.94 20.99
C ALA A 373 10.38 2.71 20.31
N ARG A 374 9.12 2.44 20.60
CA ARG A 374 8.35 1.32 20.03
C ARG A 374 7.15 1.85 19.27
N ALA A 375 6.65 1.03 18.36
CA ALA A 375 5.33 1.21 17.77
C ALA A 375 4.50 -0.05 17.98
N LEU A 376 3.17 0.10 18.01
CA LEU A 376 2.25 -1.03 17.96
C LEU A 376 1.67 -1.12 16.56
N SER A 377 1.72 -2.30 15.95
CA SER A 377 0.97 -2.63 14.74
C SER A 377 -0.17 -3.57 15.13
N VAL A 378 -1.41 -3.14 14.90
CA VAL A 378 -2.59 -3.95 15.22
C VAL A 378 -3.56 -3.96 14.05
N LEU A 379 -4.25 -5.08 13.82
CA LEU A 379 -5.20 -5.20 12.72
C LEU A 379 -6.64 -5.23 13.22
N ALA A 380 -7.54 -4.75 12.38
CA ALA A 380 -8.96 -4.82 12.61
C ALA A 380 -9.52 -6.13 12.03
N PRO A 381 -10.21 -6.98 12.83
CA PRO A 381 -10.94 -8.12 12.29
C PRO A 381 -11.85 -7.70 11.12
N LEU A 382 -11.65 -8.32 9.96
CA LEU A 382 -12.38 -8.02 8.71
C LEU A 382 -12.30 -6.53 8.27
N GLY A 383 -11.31 -5.80 8.78
CA GLY A 383 -11.13 -4.37 8.54
C GLY A 383 -12.21 -3.48 9.14
N ARG A 384 -12.93 -3.93 10.18
CA ARG A 384 -14.01 -3.14 10.79
C ARG A 384 -13.72 -2.93 12.27
N LEU A 385 -13.76 -1.67 12.71
CA LEU A 385 -13.53 -1.25 14.09
C LEU A 385 -14.82 -0.66 14.64
N SER A 386 -15.22 -1.08 15.84
CA SER A 386 -16.27 -0.36 16.57
C SER A 386 -15.75 1.00 17.03
N VAL A 387 -16.65 1.95 17.30
CA VAL A 387 -16.28 3.23 17.90
C VAL A 387 -15.51 3.04 19.21
N ALA A 388 -15.84 2.03 20.02
CA ALA A 388 -15.11 1.74 21.25
C ALA A 388 -13.66 1.29 20.99
N GLN A 389 -13.44 0.39 20.02
CA GLN A 389 -12.08 -0.03 19.64
C GLN A 389 -11.29 1.15 19.05
N TRP A 390 -11.93 1.97 18.23
CA TRP A 390 -11.32 3.15 17.63
C TRP A 390 -10.92 4.20 18.66
N ARG A 391 -11.80 4.49 19.63
CA ARG A 391 -11.50 5.39 20.75
C ARG A 391 -10.38 4.84 21.63
N LEU A 392 -10.34 3.51 21.86
CA LEU A 392 -9.22 2.89 22.58
C LEU A 392 -7.88 3.08 21.85
N LEU A 393 -7.83 2.82 20.54
CA LEU A 393 -6.63 3.09 19.72
C LEU A 393 -6.20 4.56 19.81
N THR A 394 -7.19 5.47 19.82
CA THR A 394 -6.97 6.92 19.88
C THR A 394 -6.44 7.33 21.26
N ALA A 395 -6.97 6.78 22.35
CA ALA A 395 -6.49 6.99 23.70
C ALA A 395 -5.04 6.49 23.88
N VAL A 396 -4.72 5.29 23.39
CA VAL A 396 -3.33 4.77 23.41
C VAL A 396 -2.38 5.70 22.68
N ALA A 397 -2.77 6.22 21.51
CA ALA A 397 -1.95 7.19 20.77
C ALA A 397 -1.76 8.52 21.51
N ALA A 398 -2.78 8.98 22.25
CA ALA A 398 -2.77 10.24 22.98
C ALA A 398 -1.99 10.17 24.31
N GLU A 399 -2.14 9.07 25.04
CA GLU A 399 -1.61 8.91 26.40
C GLU A 399 -0.17 8.40 26.42
N ASP A 400 0.13 7.40 25.57
CA ASP A 400 1.41 6.70 25.59
C ASP A 400 2.17 6.74 24.25
N GLY A 401 1.55 7.25 23.19
CA GLY A 401 2.13 7.34 21.86
C GLY A 401 2.56 8.74 21.46
N ALA A 402 2.87 8.92 20.17
CA ALA A 402 3.26 10.20 19.59
C ALA A 402 2.07 11.09 19.15
N GLY A 403 0.85 10.83 19.65
CA GLY A 403 -0.35 11.60 19.30
C GLY A 403 -0.85 11.38 17.87
N VAL A 404 -0.40 10.32 17.20
CA VAL A 404 -0.77 10.00 15.81
C VAL A 404 -1.13 8.53 15.64
N LEU A 405 -2.06 8.27 14.72
CA LEU A 405 -2.44 6.93 14.24
C LEU A 405 -2.09 6.84 12.75
N ARG A 406 -1.61 5.68 12.31
CA ARG A 406 -1.24 5.41 10.92
C ARG A 406 -2.07 4.26 10.37
N LEU A 407 -3.02 4.52 9.50
CA LEU A 407 -3.81 3.49 8.86
C LEU A 407 -3.01 2.76 7.79
N THR A 408 -3.18 1.44 7.73
CA THR A 408 -2.41 0.59 6.81
C THR A 408 -3.26 0.08 5.65
N PRO A 409 -2.67 -0.24 4.49
CA PRO A 409 -3.40 -0.84 3.37
C PRO A 409 -3.75 -2.31 3.61
N TRP A 410 -3.35 -2.90 4.73
CA TRP A 410 -3.77 -4.21 5.21
C TRP A 410 -4.81 -4.13 6.34
N ARG A 411 -5.53 -3.00 6.42
CA ARG A 411 -6.68 -2.80 7.32
C ARG A 411 -6.30 -2.89 8.81
N GLY A 412 -5.16 -2.30 9.14
CA GLY A 412 -4.69 -2.12 10.51
C GLY A 412 -4.37 -0.67 10.83
N VAL A 413 -3.87 -0.50 12.05
CA VAL A 413 -3.46 0.78 12.63
C VAL A 413 -2.08 0.59 13.24
N VAL A 414 -1.17 1.50 12.93
CA VAL A 414 0.13 1.62 13.59
C VAL A 414 0.09 2.82 14.54
N ILE A 415 0.48 2.61 15.79
CA ILE A 415 0.60 3.64 16.83
C ILE A 415 2.08 3.79 17.18
N PRO A 416 2.77 4.85 16.74
CA PRO A 416 4.18 5.06 17.04
C PRO A 416 4.40 5.79 18.37
N GLY A 417 5.65 5.75 18.85
CA GLY A 417 6.12 6.59 19.95
C GLY A 417 5.90 6.04 21.35
N LEU A 418 5.60 4.74 21.47
CA LEU A 418 5.44 4.11 22.78
C LEU A 418 6.80 3.87 23.43
N SER A 419 6.81 3.93 24.76
CA SER A 419 7.96 3.52 25.55
C SER A 419 8.09 2.00 25.61
N ALA A 420 9.25 1.55 26.08
CA ALA A 420 9.48 0.14 26.32
C ALA A 420 8.46 -0.47 27.32
N ASP A 421 8.15 0.28 28.37
CA ASP A 421 7.35 -0.18 29.50
C ASP A 421 5.84 -0.19 29.20
N THR A 422 5.38 0.72 28.33
CA THR A 422 3.96 0.87 28.02
C THR A 422 3.50 0.05 26.81
N ALA A 423 4.42 -0.27 25.88
CA ALA A 423 4.07 -0.98 24.64
C ALA A 423 3.39 -2.33 24.87
N VAL A 424 3.97 -3.20 25.71
CA VAL A 424 3.43 -4.56 25.93
C VAL A 424 2.10 -4.53 26.71
N PRO A 425 1.96 -3.76 27.81
CA PRO A 425 0.67 -3.60 28.48
C PRO A 425 -0.44 -3.09 27.55
N ARG A 426 -0.18 -2.06 26.74
CA ARG A 426 -1.17 -1.54 25.78
C ARG A 426 -1.51 -2.54 24.69
N LEU A 427 -0.53 -3.31 24.21
CA LEU A 427 -0.81 -4.38 23.24
C LEU A 427 -1.76 -5.45 23.82
N ARG A 428 -1.62 -5.80 25.11
CA ARG A 428 -2.54 -6.73 25.78
C ARG A 428 -3.95 -6.15 25.94
N GLU A 429 -4.06 -4.87 26.27
CA GLU A 429 -5.34 -4.16 26.35
C GLU A 429 -6.05 -4.14 25.00
N LEU A 430 -5.34 -3.80 23.92
CA LEU A 430 -5.85 -3.84 22.55
C LEU A 430 -6.29 -5.26 22.15
N SER A 431 -5.53 -6.27 22.55
CA SER A 431 -5.90 -7.69 22.34
C SER A 431 -7.20 -8.06 23.05
N ALA A 432 -7.35 -7.64 24.32
CA ALA A 432 -8.57 -7.86 25.10
C ALA A 432 -9.80 -7.14 24.51
N ALA A 433 -9.59 -6.02 23.79
CA ALA A 433 -10.62 -5.34 23.02
C ALA A 433 -10.96 -6.01 21.68
N GLY A 434 -10.35 -7.16 21.37
CA GLY A 434 -10.63 -7.95 20.17
C GLY A 434 -9.84 -7.54 18.92
N LEU A 435 -8.79 -6.72 19.06
CA LEU A 435 -7.89 -6.40 17.97
C LEU A 435 -6.89 -7.53 17.73
N ILE A 436 -6.40 -7.64 16.50
CA ILE A 436 -5.40 -8.63 16.11
C ILE A 436 -4.02 -8.07 16.45
N THR A 437 -3.37 -8.65 17.44
CA THR A 437 -2.11 -8.14 18.02
C THR A 437 -0.93 -9.09 17.89
N ALA A 438 -1.15 -10.28 17.34
CA ALA A 438 -0.11 -11.29 17.16
C ALA A 438 -0.33 -12.12 15.86
N PRO A 439 0.74 -12.59 15.20
CA PRO A 439 0.64 -13.24 13.89
C PRO A 439 -0.03 -14.63 13.90
N ASP A 440 -0.07 -15.26 15.07
CA ASP A 440 -0.72 -16.55 15.34
C ASP A 440 -2.23 -16.43 15.60
N SER A 441 -2.75 -15.20 15.66
CA SER A 441 -4.19 -14.96 15.77
C SER A 441 -4.94 -15.62 14.61
N PRO A 442 -6.06 -16.31 14.88
CA PRO A 442 -6.85 -16.96 13.84
C PRO A 442 -7.47 -15.97 12.85
N TRP A 443 -7.46 -14.66 13.19
CA TRP A 443 -7.96 -13.59 12.34
C TRP A 443 -6.92 -12.97 11.40
N HIS A 444 -5.61 -13.13 11.66
CA HIS A 444 -4.53 -12.41 10.96
C HIS A 444 -4.59 -12.55 9.42
N ARG A 445 -5.06 -13.71 8.94
CA ARG A 445 -5.14 -14.04 7.51
C ARG A 445 -6.57 -14.13 6.98
N VAL A 446 -7.56 -13.62 7.70
CA VAL A 446 -8.98 -13.67 7.30
C VAL A 446 -9.49 -12.29 6.91
N GLY A 447 -10.00 -12.17 5.70
CA GLY A 447 -10.67 -10.98 5.19
C GLY A 447 -12.05 -11.29 4.62
N ALA A 448 -12.86 -10.25 4.46
CA ALA A 448 -14.16 -10.36 3.80
C ALA A 448 -14.51 -9.05 3.10
N CYS A 449 -15.30 -9.14 2.02
CA CYS A 449 -15.95 -7.97 1.46
C CYS A 449 -17.05 -7.44 2.40
N THR A 450 -17.69 -6.31 2.07
CA THR A 450 -18.76 -5.72 2.90
C THR A 450 -19.87 -6.71 3.24
N GLY A 451 -20.23 -7.60 2.31
CA GLY A 451 -21.31 -8.56 2.52
C GLY A 451 -22.69 -7.93 2.63
N ARG A 452 -23.71 -8.75 2.92
CA ARG A 452 -24.98 -8.26 3.47
C ARG A 452 -24.76 -7.83 4.93
N PRO A 453 -25.57 -6.91 5.47
CA PRO A 453 -26.62 -6.14 4.78
C PRO A 453 -26.07 -4.99 3.91
N GLY A 454 -24.80 -4.62 4.04
CA GLY A 454 -24.26 -3.38 3.41
C GLY A 454 -24.07 -3.39 1.90
N CYS A 455 -24.17 -4.55 1.24
CA CYS A 455 -24.04 -4.69 -0.20
C CYS A 455 -25.20 -5.52 -0.77
N ALA A 456 -26.08 -4.89 -1.56
CA ALA A 456 -27.21 -5.53 -2.23
C ALA A 456 -26.79 -6.61 -3.25
N LYS A 457 -25.53 -6.60 -3.70
CA LYS A 457 -24.97 -7.60 -4.61
C LYS A 457 -24.52 -8.87 -3.89
N SER A 458 -24.35 -8.80 -2.57
CA SER A 458 -23.88 -9.94 -1.78
C SER A 458 -25.01 -10.94 -1.56
N ARG A 459 -24.70 -12.23 -1.68
CA ARG A 459 -25.66 -13.32 -1.43
C ARG A 459 -25.91 -13.55 0.05
N THR A 460 -24.85 -13.49 0.85
CA THR A 460 -24.83 -13.79 2.29
C THR A 460 -24.25 -12.64 3.10
N ASP A 461 -24.38 -12.72 4.43
CA ASP A 461 -23.58 -11.93 5.36
C ASP A 461 -22.22 -12.61 5.55
N VAL A 462 -21.32 -12.39 4.59
CA VAL A 462 -19.99 -13.03 4.61
C VAL A 462 -19.14 -12.64 5.82
N ARG A 463 -19.44 -11.52 6.49
CA ARG A 463 -18.69 -11.09 7.66
C ARG A 463 -19.14 -11.88 8.89
N ALA A 464 -20.44 -12.07 9.06
CA ALA A 464 -20.99 -12.96 10.08
C ALA A 464 -20.50 -14.41 9.87
N ASP A 465 -20.56 -14.89 8.62
CA ASP A 465 -20.14 -16.26 8.28
C ASP A 465 -18.63 -16.48 8.53
N ALA A 466 -17.78 -15.54 8.12
CA ALA A 466 -16.34 -15.59 8.40
C ALA A 466 -16.06 -15.59 9.91
N SER A 467 -16.81 -14.79 10.68
CA SER A 467 -16.67 -14.72 12.14
C SER A 467 -17.06 -16.03 12.82
N ALA A 468 -18.14 -16.66 12.38
CA ALA A 468 -18.56 -17.97 12.87
C ALA A 468 -17.52 -19.05 12.54
N ALA A 469 -16.97 -19.04 11.32
CA ALA A 469 -15.94 -19.98 10.89
C ALA A 469 -14.64 -19.84 11.69
N VAL A 470 -14.18 -18.61 11.94
CA VAL A 470 -13.01 -18.35 12.81
C VAL A 470 -13.27 -18.85 14.23
N SER A 471 -14.45 -18.56 14.79
CA SER A 471 -14.82 -18.98 16.15
C SER A 471 -14.89 -20.51 16.29
N ALA A 472 -15.27 -21.22 15.22
CA ALA A 472 -15.28 -22.68 15.15
C ALA A 472 -13.89 -23.31 14.90
N GLY A 473 -12.83 -22.50 14.73
CA GLY A 473 -11.48 -22.99 14.42
C GLY A 473 -11.29 -23.45 12.97
N THR A 474 -12.23 -23.10 12.07
CA THR A 474 -12.27 -23.51 10.67
C THR A 474 -12.38 -22.30 9.72
N PRO A 475 -11.42 -21.35 9.75
CA PRO A 475 -11.48 -20.09 8.97
C PRO A 475 -11.56 -20.30 7.45
N VAL A 476 -11.22 -21.49 6.97
CA VAL A 476 -11.47 -21.96 5.60
C VAL A 476 -12.41 -23.17 5.68
N PRO A 477 -13.63 -23.10 5.11
CA PRO A 477 -14.54 -24.25 5.06
C PRO A 477 -13.97 -25.39 4.19
N GLY A 478 -14.02 -26.64 4.67
CA GLY A 478 -13.61 -27.82 3.89
C GLY A 478 -13.19 -29.03 4.73
N GLU A 479 -13.10 -30.20 4.09
CA GLU A 479 -12.79 -31.49 4.74
C GLU A 479 -11.42 -31.47 5.48
N PRO A 480 -11.31 -32.09 6.67
CA PRO A 480 -10.04 -32.25 7.38
C PRO A 480 -9.06 -33.09 6.55
N GLY A 481 -7.96 -32.49 6.07
CA GLY A 481 -6.88 -33.21 5.36
C GLY A 481 -6.31 -32.51 4.12
N GLN A 482 -7.07 -31.61 3.48
CA GLN A 482 -6.60 -30.81 2.32
C GLN A 482 -5.93 -29.48 2.71
N GLN A 483 -5.70 -29.25 4.00
CA GLN A 483 -5.59 -27.92 4.61
C GLN A 483 -4.17 -27.37 4.90
N PRO A 484 -3.07 -28.14 5.05
CA PRO A 484 -1.79 -27.57 5.51
C PRO A 484 -1.20 -26.48 4.58
N ALA A 485 -1.29 -26.68 3.26
CA ALA A 485 -0.79 -25.72 2.27
C ALA A 485 -1.70 -24.49 2.14
N LEU A 486 -3.02 -24.68 2.29
CA LEU A 486 -4.03 -23.62 2.20
C LEU A 486 -4.02 -22.70 3.42
N ARG A 487 -3.71 -23.23 4.62
CA ARG A 487 -3.59 -22.47 5.87
C ARG A 487 -2.49 -21.40 5.86
N ARG A 488 -1.54 -21.49 4.92
CA ARG A 488 -0.49 -20.47 4.75
C ARG A 488 -0.96 -19.27 3.92
N LEU A 489 -2.02 -19.41 3.12
CA LEU A 489 -2.53 -18.32 2.30
C LEU A 489 -3.61 -17.50 3.03
N PRO A 490 -3.76 -16.20 2.73
CA PRO A 490 -4.90 -15.42 3.19
C PRO A 490 -6.22 -16.04 2.72
N ALA A 491 -7.21 -16.16 3.61
CA ALA A 491 -8.57 -16.54 3.27
C ALA A 491 -9.45 -15.29 3.10
N TYR A 492 -10.17 -15.20 1.99
CA TYR A 492 -11.02 -14.05 1.68
C TYR A 492 -12.46 -14.48 1.37
N TRP A 493 -13.39 -13.98 2.17
CA TRP A 493 -14.81 -14.28 2.07
C TRP A 493 -15.52 -13.28 1.14
N SER A 494 -15.94 -13.80 -0.02
CA SER A 494 -16.51 -13.03 -1.13
C SER A 494 -18.01 -13.24 -1.21
N GLY A 495 -18.80 -12.17 -1.09
CA GLY A 495 -20.27 -12.26 -1.13
C GLY A 495 -20.85 -12.40 -2.54
N CYS A 496 -20.06 -12.11 -3.57
CA CYS A 496 -20.40 -12.29 -4.98
C CYS A 496 -19.13 -12.36 -5.84
N GLU A 497 -19.29 -12.63 -7.12
CA GLU A 497 -18.23 -12.86 -8.09
C GLU A 497 -17.31 -11.65 -8.30
N ARG A 498 -17.73 -10.45 -7.86
CA ARG A 498 -16.91 -9.24 -7.91
C ARG A 498 -15.72 -9.25 -6.95
N ARG A 499 -15.74 -10.07 -5.89
CA ARG A 499 -14.62 -10.25 -4.93
C ARG A 499 -14.02 -8.93 -4.42
N CYS A 500 -14.87 -7.94 -4.17
CA CYS A 500 -14.41 -6.59 -3.85
C CYS A 500 -13.48 -6.60 -2.63
N GLY A 501 -12.31 -5.98 -2.75
CA GLY A 501 -11.35 -5.83 -1.65
C GLY A 501 -10.46 -7.05 -1.36
N HIS A 502 -10.46 -8.05 -2.25
CA HIS A 502 -9.58 -9.22 -2.13
C HIS A 502 -8.10 -8.79 -1.99
N PRO A 503 -7.26 -9.56 -1.28
CA PRO A 503 -5.84 -9.27 -1.15
C PRO A 503 -5.11 -9.42 -2.49
N HIS A 504 -3.96 -8.77 -2.60
CA HIS A 504 -3.02 -9.00 -3.71
C HIS A 504 -2.25 -10.31 -3.49
N GLY A 505 -1.63 -10.84 -4.54
CA GLY A 505 -0.89 -12.10 -4.46
C GLY A 505 -1.80 -13.33 -4.56
N ALA A 506 -1.39 -14.45 -3.97
CA ALA A 506 -2.19 -15.68 -3.92
C ALA A 506 -3.05 -15.73 -2.66
N TRP A 507 -4.30 -16.19 -2.77
CA TRP A 507 -5.24 -16.29 -1.65
C TRP A 507 -6.25 -17.43 -1.83
N VAL A 508 -6.91 -17.81 -0.75
CA VAL A 508 -8.06 -18.72 -0.75
C VAL A 508 -9.33 -17.89 -0.88
N ASP A 509 -10.04 -18.03 -1.99
CA ASP A 509 -11.34 -17.40 -2.22
C ASP A 509 -12.46 -18.29 -1.68
N VAL A 510 -13.19 -17.79 -0.69
CA VAL A 510 -14.39 -18.41 -0.10
C VAL A 510 -15.59 -17.65 -0.65
N LEU A 511 -16.08 -18.08 -1.81
CA LEU A 511 -17.10 -17.38 -2.59
C LEU A 511 -18.50 -17.90 -2.27
N ALA A 512 -19.39 -17.01 -1.87
CA ALA A 512 -20.81 -17.31 -1.72
C ALA A 512 -21.45 -17.61 -3.08
N THR A 513 -22.14 -18.75 -3.18
CA THR A 513 -22.94 -19.21 -4.33
C THR A 513 -24.38 -19.51 -3.87
N PRO A 514 -25.33 -19.78 -4.78
CA PRO A 514 -26.67 -20.21 -4.39
C PRO A 514 -26.70 -21.49 -3.52
N GLU A 515 -25.70 -22.37 -3.67
CA GLU A 515 -25.62 -23.68 -3.01
C GLU A 515 -24.76 -23.67 -1.72
N GLY A 516 -24.23 -22.52 -1.31
CA GLY A 516 -23.35 -22.39 -0.15
C GLY A 516 -22.05 -21.66 -0.48
N TYR A 517 -20.91 -22.16 0.00
CA TYR A 517 -19.60 -21.57 -0.27
C TYR A 517 -18.77 -22.47 -1.18
N ARG A 518 -18.21 -21.88 -2.24
CA ARG A 518 -17.16 -22.49 -3.06
C ARG A 518 -15.80 -22.01 -2.58
N VAL A 519 -14.90 -22.94 -2.30
CA VAL A 519 -13.52 -22.63 -1.89
C VAL A 519 -12.56 -22.95 -3.04
N SER A 520 -11.72 -21.99 -3.40
CA SER A 520 -10.71 -22.14 -4.45
C SER A 520 -9.44 -21.36 -4.12
N VAL A 521 -8.29 -21.80 -4.62
CA VAL A 521 -7.06 -21.00 -4.58
C VAL A 521 -7.02 -20.10 -5.80
N VAL A 522 -6.84 -18.81 -5.58
CA VAL A 522 -6.54 -17.84 -6.63
C VAL A 522 -5.05 -17.56 -6.59
N GLN A 523 -4.40 -17.73 -7.73
CA GLN A 523 -3.01 -17.35 -7.95
C GLN A 523 -2.96 -16.12 -8.87
N PRO A 524 -2.06 -15.16 -8.61
CA PRO A 524 -1.80 -14.10 -9.57
C PRO A 524 -1.25 -14.74 -10.83
N GLN A 525 -1.74 -14.34 -12.01
CA GLN A 525 -1.14 -14.79 -13.27
C GLN A 525 0.32 -14.32 -13.25
N SER A 526 1.28 -15.25 -13.42
CA SER A 526 2.65 -14.83 -13.68
C SER A 526 2.62 -14.02 -14.97
N THR A 527 3.23 -12.84 -14.96
CA THR A 527 3.70 -12.21 -16.18
C THR A 527 4.89 -13.02 -16.69
N SER A 528 4.67 -14.29 -17.04
CA SER A 528 5.65 -15.01 -17.85
C SER A 528 5.61 -14.36 -19.21
N ALA A 529 6.75 -13.88 -19.69
CA ALA A 529 6.96 -13.57 -21.10
C ALA A 529 6.29 -14.67 -21.96
N PRO A 530 5.65 -14.32 -23.10
CA PRO A 530 4.98 -15.30 -23.94
C PRO A 530 5.96 -16.42 -24.24
N ARG A 531 5.62 -17.64 -23.81
CA ARG A 531 6.38 -18.83 -24.15
C ARG A 531 6.43 -18.89 -25.68
N PRO A 532 7.61 -19.03 -26.32
CA PRO A 532 7.65 -19.19 -27.76
C PRO A 532 6.71 -20.32 -28.15
N ALA A 533 5.85 -20.05 -29.13
CA ALA A 533 4.95 -21.06 -29.68
C ALA A 533 5.78 -22.31 -30.02
N PRO A 534 5.29 -23.53 -29.73
CA PRO A 534 5.96 -24.72 -30.23
C PRO A 534 6.11 -24.58 -31.74
N ALA A 535 7.35 -24.70 -32.23
CA ALA A 535 7.66 -24.64 -33.64
C ALA A 535 6.68 -25.54 -34.40
N ALA A 536 6.00 -24.97 -35.40
CA ALA A 536 5.12 -25.73 -36.27
C ALA A 536 5.90 -26.94 -36.81
N PRO A 537 5.33 -28.16 -36.81
CA PRO A 537 5.97 -29.29 -37.43
C PRO A 537 6.23 -28.96 -38.90
N SER A 538 7.50 -29.05 -39.29
CA SER A 538 7.96 -28.87 -40.67
C SER A 538 7.05 -29.63 -41.62
N ALA A 539 6.40 -28.90 -42.53
CA ALA A 539 5.64 -29.48 -43.62
C ALA A 539 6.55 -30.43 -44.41
N ALA A 540 6.20 -31.71 -44.43
CA ALA A 540 6.82 -32.67 -45.33
C ALA A 540 6.50 -32.26 -46.78
N PRO A 541 7.46 -32.32 -47.71
CA PRO A 541 7.23 -31.97 -49.11
C PRO A 541 6.24 -32.94 -49.76
N CYS A 542 5.26 -32.37 -50.46
CA CYS A 542 4.28 -33.08 -51.26
C CYS A 542 4.98 -33.92 -52.36
N PRO A 543 4.68 -35.22 -52.51
CA PRO A 543 5.24 -36.01 -53.59
C PRO A 543 4.61 -35.59 -54.92
N THR A 544 5.44 -35.20 -55.88
CA THR A 544 5.10 -35.12 -57.29
C THR A 544 4.93 -36.54 -57.84
N THR A 545 3.74 -36.86 -58.36
CA THR A 545 3.53 -37.98 -59.27
C THR A 545 3.12 -37.43 -60.63
N SER A 546 3.86 -37.86 -61.65
CA SER A 546 3.55 -37.77 -63.07
C SER A 546 2.22 -38.40 -63.46
#